data_AF-A0A178ZDD6-F1
#
_entry.id   AF-A0A178ZDD6-F1
#
_cell.length_a   1.000
_cell.length_b   1.000
_cell.length_c   1.000
_cell.angle_alpha   90.00
_cell.angle_beta   90.00
_cell.angle_gamma   90.00
#
_symmetry.space_group_name_H-M   'P 1'
#
loop_
_entity.id
_entity.type
_entity.pdbx_description
1 polymer ?
#
loop_
_entity_poly.entity_id
_entity_poly.type
_entity_poly.pdbx_seq_one_letter_code
_entity_poly.pdbx_strand_id
1 'polypeptide(L)'
;MAPDVSKALELIDAAHREDPNTVDINGEKIPYELHYAQKMTKFLDLHTPNPGPLLVTAARAQHFRRWEVPRDSYPRTKAGYFAWRTFLKKRQAEQVKQICLECAYSEEEADKVAALIAKEDLKKGEGKGDADAQVIEDVACLVFLDDQFDEFEKGHDEAKIIGILQKTWVKMGSRGQELALAMDLSDRAKEMIGKALAG
;
A
#
# COMPACT_ATOMS: atom_id res chain seq x y z
N MET A 1 22.06 17.63 -2.19
CA MET A 1 22.50 16.75 -1.09
C MET A 1 21.79 15.42 -1.28
N ALA A 2 22.32 14.31 -0.77
CA ALA A 2 21.60 13.04 -0.86
C ALA A 2 20.34 13.09 0.03
N PRO A 3 19.24 12.43 -0.36
CA PRO A 3 18.04 12.30 0.47
C PRO A 3 18.36 11.73 1.86
N ASP A 4 17.89 12.38 2.93
CA ASP A 4 17.94 11.87 4.29
C ASP A 4 16.75 10.92 4.54
N VAL A 5 16.90 9.69 4.05
CA VAL A 5 15.84 8.67 4.11
C VAL A 5 15.48 8.35 5.56
N SER A 6 16.47 8.24 6.46
CA SER A 6 16.22 7.91 7.87
C SER A 6 15.29 8.92 8.51
N LYS A 7 15.58 10.22 8.35
CA LYS A 7 14.74 11.30 8.86
C LYS A 7 13.35 11.29 8.23
N ALA A 8 13.23 11.02 6.93
CA ALA A 8 11.93 10.90 6.27
C ALA A 8 11.07 9.79 6.86
N LEU A 9 11.65 8.60 7.09
CA LEU A 9 10.93 7.47 7.70
C LEU A 9 10.53 7.77 9.16
N GLU A 10 11.39 8.45 9.92
CA GLU A 10 11.08 8.86 11.30
C GLU A 10 9.88 9.82 11.35
N LEU A 11 9.83 10.81 10.45
CA LEU A 11 8.70 11.75 10.35
C LEU A 11 7.41 11.05 9.89
N ILE A 12 7.51 10.14 8.93
CA ILE A 12 6.37 9.33 8.47
C ILE A 12 5.83 8.47 9.63
N ASP A 13 6.71 7.77 10.34
CA ASP A 13 6.34 6.94 11.48
C ASP A 13 5.77 7.76 12.63
N ALA A 14 6.32 8.95 12.89
CA ALA A 14 5.80 9.86 13.91
C ALA A 14 4.36 10.25 13.60
N ALA A 15 4.04 10.58 12.33
CA ALA A 15 2.67 10.84 11.92
C ALA A 15 1.79 9.59 12.07
N HIS A 16 2.24 8.40 11.63
CA HIS A 16 1.47 7.16 11.78
C HIS A 16 1.21 6.74 13.23
N ARG A 17 2.05 7.16 14.18
CA ARG A 17 1.82 6.95 15.62
C ARG A 17 0.62 7.76 16.16
N GLU A 18 0.16 8.77 15.43
CA GLU A 18 -1.04 9.54 15.78
C GLU A 18 -2.34 8.80 15.45
N ASP A 19 -2.30 7.65 14.75
CA ASP A 19 -3.48 6.84 14.47
C ASP A 19 -4.10 6.29 15.78
N PRO A 20 -5.35 6.67 16.12
CA PRO A 20 -6.00 6.18 17.34
C PRO A 20 -6.44 4.72 17.22
N ASN A 21 -6.51 4.17 16.01
CA ASN A 21 -6.85 2.77 15.79
C ASN A 21 -5.62 1.91 16.08
N THR A 22 -5.79 0.81 16.80
CA THR A 22 -4.68 -0.07 17.18
C THR A 22 -4.94 -1.51 16.79
N VAL A 23 -3.87 -2.24 16.51
CA VAL A 23 -3.85 -3.70 16.38
C VAL A 23 -3.03 -4.29 17.53
N ASP A 24 -3.44 -5.47 18.01
CA ASP A 24 -2.69 -6.23 19.01
C ASP A 24 -1.73 -7.19 18.29
N ILE A 25 -0.43 -7.00 18.52
CA ILE A 25 0.63 -7.86 18.00
C ILE A 25 1.41 -8.39 19.20
N ASN A 26 1.28 -9.69 19.46
CA ASN A 26 1.94 -10.37 20.58
C ASN A 26 1.70 -9.71 21.96
N GLY A 27 0.50 -9.14 22.18
CA GLY A 27 0.13 -8.47 23.43
C GLY A 27 0.52 -7.00 23.50
N GLU A 28 1.10 -6.44 22.44
CA GLU A 28 1.39 -5.01 22.32
C GLU A 28 0.40 -4.32 21.39
N LYS A 29 -0.17 -3.19 21.83
CA LYS A 29 -1.05 -2.36 21.01
C LYS A 29 -0.23 -1.37 20.19
N ILE A 30 -0.28 -1.52 18.87
CA ILE A 30 0.45 -0.67 17.92
C ILE A 30 -0.57 0.11 17.08
N PRO A 31 -0.37 1.41 16.83
CA PRO A 31 -1.16 2.19 15.88
C PRO A 31 -1.25 1.50 14.51
N TYR A 32 -2.46 1.37 13.96
CA TYR A 32 -2.72 0.50 12.81
C TYR A 32 -1.94 0.93 11.56
N GLU A 33 -1.92 2.23 11.23
CA GLU A 33 -1.14 2.70 10.09
C GLU A 33 0.39 2.59 10.28
N LEU A 34 0.89 2.62 11.51
CA LEU A 34 2.31 2.34 11.76
C LEU A 34 2.63 0.86 11.46
N HIS A 35 1.78 -0.05 11.95
CA HIS A 35 1.88 -1.48 11.64
C HIS A 35 1.81 -1.74 10.13
N TYR A 36 0.84 -1.14 9.45
CA TYR A 36 0.71 -1.25 7.99
C TYR A 36 1.97 -0.75 7.26
N ALA A 37 2.51 0.41 7.64
CA ALA A 37 3.73 0.97 7.06
C ALA A 37 4.96 0.07 7.28
N GLN A 38 5.05 -0.59 8.44
CA GLN A 38 6.10 -1.57 8.72
C GLN A 38 5.97 -2.82 7.85
N LYS A 39 4.74 -3.30 7.62
CA LYS A 39 4.51 -4.39 6.66
C LYS A 39 4.88 -3.98 5.23
N MET A 40 4.56 -2.75 4.80
CA MET A 40 4.98 -2.24 3.49
C MET A 40 6.49 -2.32 3.32
N THR A 41 7.27 -1.91 4.33
CA THR A 41 8.74 -2.05 4.31
C THR A 41 9.18 -3.52 4.21
N LYS A 42 8.64 -4.39 5.07
CA LYS A 42 8.96 -5.84 5.06
C LYS A 42 8.74 -6.47 3.69
N PHE A 43 7.59 -6.22 3.07
CA PHE A 43 7.28 -6.80 1.76
C PHE A 43 8.04 -6.12 0.61
N LEU A 44 8.39 -4.84 0.73
CA LEU A 44 9.30 -4.19 -0.21
C LEU A 44 10.67 -4.86 -0.21
N ASP A 45 11.24 -5.17 0.96
CA ASP A 45 12.56 -5.81 1.07
C ASP A 45 12.56 -7.24 0.48
N LEU A 46 11.43 -7.96 0.57
CA LEU A 46 11.25 -9.26 -0.08
C LEU A 46 11.08 -9.15 -1.60
N HIS A 47 10.41 -8.09 -2.06
CA HIS A 47 10.11 -7.86 -3.46
C HIS A 47 11.34 -7.39 -4.24
N THR A 48 12.02 -6.36 -3.73
CA THR A 48 13.08 -5.62 -4.41
C THR A 48 14.30 -5.54 -3.50
N PRO A 49 15.34 -6.37 -3.71
CA PRO A 49 16.59 -6.27 -2.97
C PRO A 49 17.25 -4.90 -3.19
N ASN A 50 17.66 -4.23 -2.11
CA ASN A 50 18.27 -2.89 -2.13
C ASN A 50 17.41 -1.83 -2.84
N PRO A 51 16.18 -1.58 -2.37
CA PRO A 51 15.29 -0.59 -2.99
C PRO A 51 15.89 0.82 -2.89
N GLY A 52 15.67 1.62 -3.93
CA GLY A 52 16.14 3.02 -3.95
C GLY A 52 15.42 3.90 -2.92
N PRO A 53 16.00 5.06 -2.55
CA PRO A 53 15.50 5.92 -1.47
C PRO A 53 14.05 6.39 -1.70
N LEU A 54 13.69 6.72 -2.96
CA LEU A 54 12.34 7.19 -3.30
C LEU A 54 11.30 6.08 -3.10
N LEU A 55 11.62 4.86 -3.52
CA LEU A 55 10.75 3.69 -3.40
C LEU A 55 10.56 3.29 -1.93
N VAL A 56 11.63 3.31 -1.13
CA VAL A 56 11.57 3.08 0.33
C VAL A 56 10.63 4.09 1.00
N THR A 57 10.75 5.37 0.65
CA THR A 57 9.95 6.44 1.22
C THR A 57 8.48 6.29 0.83
N ALA A 58 8.20 6.06 -0.46
CA ALA A 58 6.85 5.88 -0.97
C ALA A 58 6.16 4.65 -0.37
N ALA A 59 6.89 3.54 -0.18
CA ALA A 59 6.34 2.33 0.45
C ALA A 59 6.00 2.58 1.92
N ARG A 60 6.90 3.21 2.68
CA ARG A 60 6.64 3.54 4.09
C ARG A 60 5.46 4.49 4.26
N ALA A 61 5.32 5.44 3.35
CA ALA A 61 4.23 6.42 3.37
C ALA A 61 2.93 5.92 2.70
N GLN A 62 2.85 4.66 2.30
CA GLN A 62 1.62 4.15 1.70
C GLN A 62 0.47 4.25 2.70
N HIS A 63 -0.66 4.77 2.22
CA HIS A 63 -1.82 5.12 3.04
C HIS A 63 -1.59 6.26 4.07
N PHE A 64 -0.56 7.10 3.94
CA PHE A 64 -0.24 8.17 4.90
C PHE A 64 -1.46 8.90 5.52
N ARG A 65 -1.60 8.90 6.84
CA ARG A 65 -2.67 9.61 7.56
C ARG A 65 -4.07 9.30 7.04
N ARG A 66 -4.33 8.07 6.59
CA ARG A 66 -5.64 7.69 6.02
C ARG A 66 -6.72 7.63 7.08
N TRP A 67 -6.40 7.32 8.35
CA TRP A 67 -7.33 7.30 9.48
C TRP A 67 -8.06 8.64 9.68
N GLU A 68 -7.44 9.75 9.28
CA GLU A 68 -8.01 11.09 9.40
C GLU A 68 -9.16 11.35 8.43
N VAL A 69 -9.30 10.49 7.42
CA VAL A 69 -10.39 10.55 6.45
C VAL A 69 -11.06 9.19 6.41
N PRO A 70 -11.87 8.83 7.42
CA PRO A 70 -12.56 7.54 7.49
C PRO A 70 -13.43 7.26 6.26
N ARG A 71 -13.57 5.99 5.87
CA ARG A 71 -14.37 5.62 4.68
C ARG A 71 -15.82 6.06 4.81
N ASP A 72 -16.40 6.07 6.01
CA ASP A 72 -17.79 6.47 6.25
C ASP A 72 -18.05 7.98 6.15
N SER A 73 -17.01 8.81 6.05
CA SER A 73 -17.14 10.24 5.73
C SER A 73 -17.62 10.52 4.29
N TYR A 74 -17.71 9.48 3.45
CA TYR A 74 -18.24 9.54 2.09
C TYR A 74 -19.40 8.54 1.90
N PRO A 75 -20.37 8.79 1.00
CA PRO A 75 -21.46 7.85 0.73
C PRO A 75 -20.99 6.42 0.44
N ARG A 76 -21.71 5.41 0.95
CA ARG A 76 -21.44 3.97 0.73
C ARG A 76 -21.87 3.51 -0.68
N THR A 77 -21.57 4.31 -1.69
CA THR A 77 -21.79 4.03 -3.11
C THR A 77 -20.45 3.84 -3.83
N LYS A 78 -20.51 3.27 -5.04
CA LYS A 78 -19.33 3.14 -5.91
C LYS A 78 -18.69 4.50 -6.21
N ALA A 79 -19.50 5.52 -6.52
CA ALA A 79 -19.03 6.88 -6.76
C ALA A 79 -18.40 7.51 -5.51
N GLY A 80 -19.04 7.34 -4.34
CA GLY A 80 -18.50 7.83 -3.07
C GLY A 80 -17.14 7.20 -2.72
N TYR A 81 -16.97 5.90 -2.98
CA TYR A 81 -15.68 5.23 -2.81
C TYR A 81 -14.58 5.80 -3.71
N PHE A 82 -14.88 6.07 -4.99
CA PHE A 82 -13.89 6.65 -5.90
C PHE A 82 -13.54 8.10 -5.54
N ALA A 83 -14.52 8.89 -5.09
CA ALA A 83 -14.28 10.24 -4.60
C ALA A 83 -13.35 10.23 -3.38
N TRP A 84 -13.64 9.39 -2.39
CA TRP A 84 -12.81 9.20 -1.21
C TRP A 84 -11.38 8.78 -1.55
N ARG A 85 -11.22 7.75 -2.40
CA ARG A 85 -9.90 7.27 -2.82
C ARG A 85 -9.10 8.32 -3.60
N THR A 86 -9.77 9.11 -4.44
CA THR A 86 -9.12 10.20 -5.20
C THR A 86 -8.66 11.33 -4.30
N PHE A 87 -9.46 11.68 -3.29
CA PHE A 87 -9.08 12.67 -2.29
C PHE A 87 -7.87 12.20 -1.47
N LEU A 88 -7.93 10.98 -0.93
CA LEU A 88 -6.87 10.40 -0.11
C LEU A 88 -5.52 10.43 -0.81
N LYS A 89 -5.44 9.85 -2.02
CA LYS A 89 -4.15 9.72 -2.72
C LYS A 89 -3.52 11.08 -3.04
N LYS A 90 -4.32 12.11 -3.32
CA LYS A 90 -3.84 13.49 -3.55
C LYS A 90 -3.31 14.10 -2.25
N ARG A 91 -4.10 14.03 -1.18
CA ARG A 91 -3.72 14.55 0.15
C ARG A 91 -2.43 13.91 0.65
N GLN A 92 -2.33 12.59 0.52
CA GLN A 92 -1.18 11.79 0.93
C GLN A 92 0.08 12.21 0.17
N ALA A 93 -0.02 12.30 -1.15
CA ALA A 93 1.08 12.74 -2.01
C ALA A 93 1.58 14.14 -1.64
N GLU A 94 0.65 15.09 -1.40
CA GLU A 94 0.99 16.46 -1.02
C GLU A 94 1.71 16.54 0.33
N GLN A 95 1.20 15.84 1.36
CA GLN A 95 1.81 15.85 2.69
C GLN A 95 3.18 15.19 2.72
N VAL A 96 3.33 14.05 2.03
CA VAL A 96 4.61 13.34 1.99
C VAL A 96 5.63 14.10 1.14
N LYS A 97 5.21 14.82 0.10
CA LYS A 97 6.10 15.73 -0.65
C LYS A 97 6.77 16.73 0.30
N GLN A 98 6.02 17.33 1.23
CA GLN A 98 6.58 18.29 2.19
C GLN A 98 7.62 17.63 3.11
N ILE A 99 7.33 16.42 3.62
CA ILE A 99 8.28 15.66 4.42
C ILE A 99 9.57 15.39 3.64
N CYS A 100 9.48 14.99 2.37
CA CYS A 100 10.65 14.78 1.52
C CYS A 100 11.52 16.05 1.40
N LEU A 101 10.89 17.21 1.15
CA LEU A 101 11.60 18.50 1.04
C LEU A 101 12.32 18.87 2.35
N GLU A 102 11.72 18.58 3.51
CA GLU A 102 12.34 18.76 4.84
C GLU A 102 13.51 17.79 5.12
N CYS A 103 13.61 16.73 4.33
CA CYS A 103 14.60 15.66 4.45
C CYS A 103 15.62 15.69 3.30
N ALA A 104 15.88 16.87 2.73
CA ALA A 104 16.90 17.12 1.71
C ALA A 104 16.72 16.36 0.38
N TYR A 105 15.49 15.90 0.09
CA TYR A 105 15.12 15.47 -1.26
C TYR A 105 15.04 16.73 -2.13
N SER A 106 15.53 16.63 -3.36
CA SER A 106 15.25 17.64 -4.38
C SER A 106 13.75 17.68 -4.70
N GLU A 107 13.31 18.76 -5.34
CA GLU A 107 11.91 18.89 -5.74
C GLU A 107 11.47 17.80 -6.71
N GLU A 108 12.34 17.40 -7.65
CA GLU A 108 12.10 16.28 -8.57
C GLU A 108 11.94 14.94 -7.83
N GLU A 109 12.80 14.66 -6.85
CA GLU A 109 12.72 13.46 -6.02
C GLU A 109 11.45 13.44 -5.16
N ALA A 110 11.09 14.58 -4.57
CA ALA A 110 9.87 14.72 -3.77
C ALA A 110 8.60 14.56 -4.64
N ASP A 111 8.60 15.13 -5.85
CA ASP A 111 7.53 14.96 -6.84
C ASP A 111 7.39 13.51 -7.28
N LYS A 112 8.52 12.82 -7.50
CA LYS A 112 8.51 11.39 -7.83
C LYS A 112 7.88 10.56 -6.70
N VAL A 113 8.26 10.79 -5.44
CA VAL A 113 7.64 10.09 -4.29
C VAL A 113 6.13 10.38 -4.22
N ALA A 114 5.73 11.64 -4.39
CA ALA A 114 4.34 12.05 -4.39
C ALA A 114 3.54 11.36 -5.51
N ALA A 115 4.09 11.28 -6.72
CA ALA A 115 3.49 10.59 -7.86
C ALA A 115 3.27 9.10 -7.58
N LEU A 116 4.23 8.42 -6.97
CA LEU A 116 4.10 7.00 -6.58
C LEU A 116 2.95 6.79 -5.59
N ILE A 117 2.83 7.64 -4.57
CA ILE A 117 1.75 7.59 -3.57
C ILE A 117 0.39 7.90 -4.20
N ALA A 118 0.34 8.90 -5.10
CA ALA A 118 -0.84 9.25 -5.87
C ALA A 118 -1.24 8.17 -6.90
N LYS A 119 -0.41 7.13 -7.06
CA LYS A 119 -0.53 6.07 -8.07
C LYS A 119 -0.61 6.65 -9.47
N GLU A 120 0.18 7.67 -9.72
CA GLU A 120 0.37 8.23 -11.05
C GLU A 120 1.17 7.26 -11.91
N ASP A 121 0.83 7.21 -13.19
CA ASP A 121 1.34 6.26 -14.19
C ASP A 121 1.29 4.75 -13.82
N LEU A 122 0.51 4.35 -12.82
CA LEU A 122 0.17 2.94 -12.59
C LEU A 122 -0.74 2.45 -13.73
N LYS A 123 -0.16 1.74 -14.70
CA LYS A 123 -0.89 1.13 -15.80
C LYS A 123 -1.08 -0.37 -15.55
N LYS A 124 -2.17 -0.93 -16.07
CA LYS A 124 -2.44 -2.37 -15.95
C LYS A 124 -1.47 -3.17 -16.82
N GLY A 125 -0.75 -4.09 -16.20
CA GLY A 125 0.20 -4.98 -16.84
C GLY A 125 1.63 -4.48 -16.72
N GLU A 126 2.52 -5.43 -16.41
CA GLU A 126 3.94 -5.22 -16.19
C GLU A 126 4.60 -4.45 -17.34
N GLY A 127 5.47 -3.50 -16.99
CA GLY A 127 6.25 -2.70 -17.95
C GLY A 127 5.46 -1.65 -18.75
N LYS A 128 4.17 -1.42 -18.46
CA LYS A 128 3.36 -0.41 -19.20
C LYS A 128 3.34 0.98 -18.56
N GLY A 129 3.80 1.08 -17.32
CA GLY A 129 3.91 2.32 -16.57
C GLY A 129 5.24 2.41 -15.87
N ASP A 130 5.31 3.29 -14.89
CA ASP A 130 6.44 3.44 -13.98
C ASP A 130 6.73 2.14 -13.22
N ALA A 131 7.98 1.68 -13.29
CA ALA A 131 8.41 0.45 -12.63
C ALA A 131 8.29 0.54 -11.10
N ASP A 132 8.58 1.70 -10.51
CA ASP A 132 8.45 1.90 -9.07
C ASP A 132 6.98 1.88 -8.65
N ALA A 133 6.07 2.42 -9.47
CA ALA A 133 4.63 2.39 -9.20
C ALA A 133 4.11 0.95 -9.22
N GLN A 134 4.63 0.12 -10.12
CA GLN A 134 4.34 -1.32 -10.16
C GLN A 134 4.79 -2.01 -8.87
N VAL A 135 6.02 -1.75 -8.40
CA VAL A 135 6.51 -2.33 -7.14
C VAL A 135 5.64 -1.90 -5.96
N ILE A 136 5.25 -0.62 -5.87
CA ILE A 136 4.37 -0.14 -4.80
C ILE A 136 3.00 -0.82 -4.83
N GLU A 137 2.42 -1.05 -6.00
CA GLU A 137 1.15 -1.78 -6.11
C GLU A 137 1.33 -3.26 -5.73
N ASP A 138 2.40 -3.92 -6.15
CA ASP A 138 2.72 -5.31 -5.79
C ASP A 138 2.83 -5.46 -4.27
N VAL A 139 3.64 -4.62 -3.63
CA VAL A 139 3.84 -4.62 -2.17
C VAL A 139 2.53 -4.34 -1.45
N ALA A 140 1.72 -3.38 -1.90
CA ALA A 140 0.42 -3.11 -1.29
C ALA A 140 -0.56 -4.29 -1.44
N CYS A 141 -0.50 -5.04 -2.55
CA CYS A 141 -1.30 -6.25 -2.72
C CYS A 141 -0.84 -7.38 -1.80
N LEU A 142 0.47 -7.55 -1.61
CA LEU A 142 1.03 -8.53 -0.67
C LEU A 142 0.62 -8.21 0.77
N VAL A 143 0.73 -6.95 1.19
CA VAL A 143 0.26 -6.51 2.52
C VAL A 143 -1.24 -6.74 2.69
N PHE A 144 -2.06 -6.49 1.67
CA PHE A 144 -3.49 -6.78 1.73
C PHE A 144 -3.77 -8.28 1.96
N LEU A 145 -3.06 -9.17 1.24
CA LEU A 145 -3.20 -10.61 1.42
C LEU A 145 -2.75 -11.06 2.82
N ASP A 146 -1.68 -10.48 3.35
CA ASP A 146 -1.09 -10.83 4.66
C ASP A 146 -1.88 -10.30 5.86
N ASP A 147 -2.44 -9.09 5.76
CA ASP A 147 -2.92 -8.34 6.92
C ASP A 147 -4.44 -8.16 6.96
N GLN A 148 -5.08 -8.12 5.79
CA GLN A 148 -6.45 -7.63 5.67
C GLN A 148 -7.41 -8.66 5.06
N PHE A 149 -6.89 -9.59 4.25
CA PHE A 149 -7.72 -10.46 3.41
C PHE A 149 -8.68 -11.34 4.21
N ASP A 150 -8.20 -11.99 5.27
CA ASP A 150 -9.02 -12.93 6.06
C ASP A 150 -10.20 -12.24 6.75
N GLU A 151 -10.06 -10.98 7.17
CA GLU A 151 -11.20 -10.24 7.73
C GLU A 151 -12.06 -9.63 6.62
N PHE A 152 -11.43 -9.20 5.53
CA PHE A 152 -12.12 -8.65 4.38
C PHE A 152 -13.06 -9.67 3.71
N GLU A 153 -12.65 -10.93 3.60
CA GLU A 153 -13.43 -11.97 2.91
C GLU A 153 -14.73 -12.31 3.64
N LYS A 154 -14.74 -12.32 4.97
CA LYS A 154 -15.93 -12.57 5.81
C LYS A 154 -17.07 -11.57 5.56
N GLY A 155 -16.75 -10.37 5.07
CA GLY A 155 -17.71 -9.32 4.80
C GLY A 155 -18.37 -9.38 3.41
N HIS A 156 -18.02 -10.35 2.57
CA HIS A 156 -18.41 -10.39 1.16
C HIS A 156 -18.75 -11.80 0.67
N ASP A 157 -19.59 -11.88 -0.36
CA ASP A 157 -19.85 -13.15 -1.03
C ASP A 157 -18.63 -13.62 -1.84
N GLU A 158 -18.54 -14.92 -2.06
CA GLU A 158 -17.40 -15.55 -2.74
C GLU A 158 -17.17 -14.99 -4.16
N ALA A 159 -18.23 -14.75 -4.93
CA ALA A 159 -18.12 -14.23 -6.29
C ALA A 159 -17.52 -12.81 -6.31
N LYS A 160 -17.87 -12.00 -5.31
CA LYS A 160 -17.30 -10.68 -5.09
C LYS A 160 -15.81 -10.76 -4.76
N ILE A 161 -15.42 -11.69 -3.90
CA ILE A 161 -14.02 -11.90 -3.51
C ILE A 161 -13.17 -12.34 -4.70
N ILE A 162 -13.63 -13.36 -5.44
CA ILE A 162 -12.97 -13.82 -6.67
C ILE A 162 -12.78 -12.66 -7.65
N GLY A 163 -13.84 -11.88 -7.90
CA GLY A 163 -13.76 -10.74 -8.81
C GLY A 163 -12.88 -9.58 -8.34
N ILE A 164 -12.57 -9.50 -7.04
CA ILE A 164 -11.57 -8.56 -6.49
C ILE A 164 -10.18 -9.13 -6.69
N LEU A 165 -9.94 -10.39 -6.33
CA LEU A 165 -8.66 -11.06 -6.50
C LEU A 165 -8.19 -11.05 -7.96
N GLN A 166 -9.07 -11.36 -8.92
CA GLN A 166 -8.76 -11.25 -10.36
C GLN A 166 -8.31 -9.83 -10.75
N LYS A 167 -9.01 -8.79 -10.24
CA LYS A 167 -8.67 -7.38 -10.51
C LYS A 167 -7.41 -6.92 -9.82
N THR A 168 -7.06 -7.53 -8.70
CA THR A 168 -5.80 -7.31 -7.99
C THR A 168 -4.67 -7.99 -8.77
N TRP A 169 -4.85 -9.25 -9.18
CA TRP A 169 -3.85 -10.04 -9.91
C TRP A 169 -3.36 -9.37 -11.20
N VAL A 170 -4.28 -8.89 -12.04
CA VAL A 170 -3.93 -8.22 -13.31
C VAL A 170 -3.20 -6.89 -13.15
N LYS A 171 -3.12 -6.35 -11.93
CA LYS A 171 -2.31 -5.17 -11.62
C LYS A 171 -0.95 -5.54 -11.08
N MET A 172 -0.73 -6.77 -10.65
CA MET A 172 0.53 -7.19 -10.06
C MET A 172 1.54 -7.56 -11.16
N GLY A 173 2.81 -7.25 -10.94
CA GLY A 173 3.93 -7.74 -11.75
C GLY A 173 4.22 -9.21 -11.49
N SER A 174 5.07 -9.80 -12.33
CA SER A 174 5.40 -11.23 -12.23
C SER A 174 6.03 -11.56 -10.87
N ARG A 175 6.88 -10.65 -10.35
CA ARG A 175 7.53 -10.80 -9.04
C ARG A 175 6.54 -10.73 -7.87
N GLY A 176 5.61 -9.78 -7.87
CA GLY A 176 4.55 -9.71 -6.87
C GLY A 176 3.68 -10.96 -6.86
N GLN A 177 3.31 -11.48 -8.04
CA GLN A 177 2.52 -12.70 -8.17
C GLN A 177 3.26 -13.94 -7.63
N GLU A 178 4.56 -14.08 -7.94
CA GLU A 178 5.41 -15.14 -7.41
C GLU A 178 5.42 -15.12 -5.87
N LEU A 179 5.64 -13.94 -5.29
CA LEU A 179 5.64 -13.77 -3.82
C LEU A 179 4.28 -14.12 -3.22
N ALA A 180 3.17 -13.68 -3.84
CA ALA A 180 1.82 -13.97 -3.34
C ALA A 180 1.54 -15.48 -3.28
N LEU A 181 2.01 -16.25 -4.26
CA LEU A 181 1.84 -17.71 -4.28
C LEU A 181 2.72 -18.43 -3.23
N ALA A 182 3.83 -17.81 -2.82
CA ALA A 182 4.75 -18.35 -1.82
C ALA A 182 4.39 -17.97 -0.38
N MET A 183 3.41 -17.09 -0.18
CA MET A 183 2.98 -16.65 1.16
C MET A 183 2.31 -17.77 1.95
N ASP A 184 2.58 -17.81 3.25
CA ASP A 184 1.85 -18.66 4.17
C ASP A 184 0.50 -18.04 4.55
N LEU A 185 -0.45 -18.18 3.65
CA LEU A 185 -1.82 -17.69 3.82
C LEU A 185 -2.74 -18.76 4.43
N SER A 186 -3.90 -18.32 4.95
CA SER A 186 -4.96 -19.22 5.40
C SER A 186 -5.41 -20.16 4.27
N ASP A 187 -5.93 -21.34 4.62
CA ASP A 187 -6.46 -22.30 3.63
C ASP A 187 -7.58 -21.67 2.79
N ARG A 188 -8.40 -20.81 3.41
CA ARG A 188 -9.47 -20.07 2.74
C ARG A 188 -8.90 -19.08 1.72
N ALA A 189 -7.86 -18.33 2.08
CA ALA A 189 -7.20 -17.42 1.15
C ALA A 189 -6.57 -18.15 -0.03
N LYS A 190 -5.87 -19.27 0.22
CA LYS A 190 -5.31 -20.13 -0.83
C LYS A 190 -6.40 -20.66 -1.78
N GLU A 191 -7.54 -21.10 -1.23
CA GLU A 191 -8.71 -21.53 -2.03
C GLU A 191 -9.24 -20.40 -2.92
N MET A 192 -9.45 -19.20 -2.36
CA MET A 192 -9.99 -18.06 -3.11
C MET A 192 -9.06 -17.57 -4.21
N ILE A 193 -7.75 -17.54 -3.94
CA ILE A 193 -6.74 -17.23 -4.97
C ILE A 193 -6.77 -18.29 -6.07
N GLY A 194 -6.79 -19.59 -5.73
CA GLY A 194 -6.87 -20.66 -6.72
C GLY A 194 -8.09 -20.55 -7.63
N LYS A 195 -9.27 -20.25 -7.08
CA LYS A 195 -10.49 -20.00 -7.87
C LYS A 195 -10.36 -18.77 -8.76
N ALA A 196 -9.75 -17.69 -8.26
CA ALA A 196 -9.54 -16.47 -9.02
C ALA A 196 -8.60 -16.64 -10.21
N LEU A 197 -7.60 -17.53 -10.11
CA LEU A 197 -6.65 -17.80 -11.20
C LEU A 197 -7.18 -18.80 -12.24
N ALA A 198 -8.22 -19.56 -11.90
CA ALA A 198 -8.81 -20.56 -12.80
C ALA A 198 -9.84 -19.98 -13.80
N GLY A 199 -10.22 -18.71 -13.67
CA GLY A 199 -11.20 -18.04 -14.53
C GLY A 199 -10.69 -16.75 -15.13
#